data_AF-A0A923QFD8-F1
#
_entry.id   AF-A0A923QFD8-F1
#
_cell.length_a   1.000
_cell.length_b   1.000
_cell.length_c   1.000
_cell.angle_alpha   90.00
_cell.angle_beta   90.00
_cell.angle_gamma   90.00
#
_symmetry.space_group_name_H-M   'P 1'
#
loop_
_entity.id
_entity.type
_entity.pdbx_description
1 polymer ?
#
loop_
_entity_poly.entity_id
_entity_poly.type
_entity_poly.pdbx_seq_one_letter_code
_entity_poly.pdbx_strand_id
1 'polypeptide(L)'
;MAFIVSLPARFGESPYAASPGLWRTTVSIDLYAWDTPNGRKISVALEEMGLPYTVHPVNIGQGEQFEPAFLKISPNNRIPAIVDSDGPQGQPVSV
;
A
#
# COMPACT_ATOMS: atom_id res chain seq x y z
N MET A 1 38.65 5.84 3.19
CA MET A 1 38.04 4.50 3.26
C MET A 1 37.92 4.09 4.73
N ALA A 2 36.71 3.86 5.23
CA ALA A 2 36.48 3.12 6.47
C ALA A 2 35.28 2.21 6.24
N PHE A 3 35.55 0.90 6.19
CA PHE A 3 34.54 -0.16 6.18
C PHE A 3 34.01 -0.33 7.61
N ILE A 4 32.69 -0.32 7.79
CA ILE A 4 32.03 -0.84 9.00
C ILE A 4 31.06 -1.94 8.54
N VAL A 5 31.27 -3.13 9.11
CA VAL A 5 30.54 -4.37 8.86
C VAL A 5 29.39 -4.49 9.87
N SER A 6 28.19 -4.76 9.33
CA SER A 6 27.06 -5.58 9.81
C SER A 6 26.55 -5.48 11.27
N LEU A 7 25.24 -5.25 11.42
CA LEU A 7 24.40 -5.83 12.47
C LEU A 7 23.24 -6.59 11.81
N PRO A 8 22.91 -7.82 12.24
CA PRO A 8 21.71 -8.51 11.80
C PRO A 8 20.49 -7.87 12.49
N ALA A 9 19.45 -7.56 11.72
CA ALA A 9 18.15 -7.19 12.27
C ALA A 9 17.71 -8.26 13.28
N ARG A 10 17.50 -7.86 14.54
CA ARG A 10 17.04 -8.77 15.59
C ARG A 10 15.57 -9.12 15.30
N PHE A 11 15.27 -10.41 15.25
CA PHE A 11 13.91 -10.92 15.24
C PHE A 11 13.14 -10.33 16.44
N GLY A 12 12.14 -9.49 16.17
CA GLY A 12 11.25 -8.93 17.19
C GLY A 12 11.03 -7.42 17.12
N GLU A 13 11.83 -6.67 16.38
CA GLU A 13 11.55 -5.24 16.14
C GLU A 13 10.81 -5.09 14.81
N SER A 14 9.53 -4.75 14.90
CA SER A 14 8.78 -4.33 13.72
C SER A 14 9.44 -3.04 13.18
N PRO A 15 9.73 -2.94 11.88
CA PRO A 15 10.22 -1.69 11.28
C PRO A 15 9.18 -0.55 11.43
N TYR A 16 7.97 -0.85 11.91
CA TYR A 16 6.89 0.09 12.21
C TYR A 16 6.90 0.65 13.65
N ALA A 17 7.89 0.32 14.50
CA ALA A 17 8.03 0.95 15.81
C ALA A 17 8.47 2.42 15.67
N ALA A 18 7.51 3.29 15.37
CA ALA A 18 7.71 4.70 15.11
C ALA A 18 8.22 5.46 16.35
N SER A 19 9.27 6.26 16.16
CA SER A 19 9.72 7.29 17.10
C SER A 19 8.57 8.25 17.45
N PRO A 20 8.35 8.58 18.73
CA PRO A 20 7.26 9.47 19.12
C PRO A 20 7.59 10.91 18.67
N GLY A 21 6.99 11.37 17.57
CA GLY A 21 7.07 12.77 17.15
C GLY A 21 7.00 13.09 15.65
N LEU A 22 6.95 12.10 14.75
CA LEU A 22 6.98 12.34 13.30
C LEU A 22 5.88 11.56 12.55
N TRP A 23 4.61 11.83 12.85
CA TRP A 23 3.46 11.07 12.30
C TRP A 23 2.82 11.68 11.03
N ARG A 24 3.47 12.61 10.34
CA ARG A 24 2.99 13.11 9.04
C ARG A 24 4.02 12.81 7.98
N THR A 25 3.61 12.06 6.95
CA THR A 25 4.38 11.63 5.75
C THR A 25 5.46 10.58 6.11
N THR A 26 5.37 9.28 5.81
CA THR A 26 5.45 8.69 4.45
C THR A 26 5.35 7.13 4.46
N VAL A 27 4.40 6.50 5.16
CA VAL A 27 4.21 5.04 5.04
C VAL A 27 2.72 4.70 5.10
N SER A 28 2.06 4.62 3.95
CA SER A 28 0.65 4.21 3.86
C SER A 28 0.40 3.55 2.50
N ILE A 29 -0.24 2.38 2.53
CA ILE A 29 -0.70 1.68 1.33
C ILE A 29 -1.99 2.35 0.84
N ASP A 30 -2.06 2.72 -0.43
CA ASP A 30 -3.31 3.19 -1.03
C ASP A 30 -4.05 2.02 -1.67
N LEU A 31 -5.23 1.70 -1.16
CA LEU A 31 -6.12 0.67 -1.69
C LEU A 31 -7.22 1.31 -2.54
N TYR A 32 -7.18 1.09 -3.84
CA TYR A 32 -8.24 1.49 -4.77
C TYR A 32 -9.22 0.32 -4.97
N ALA A 33 -10.42 0.44 -4.40
CA ALA A 33 -11.37 -0.67 -4.36
C ALA A 33 -12.83 -0.20 -4.41
N TRP A 34 -13.74 -1.16 -4.63
CA TRP A 34 -15.18 -0.96 -4.51
C TRP A 34 -15.79 -2.07 -3.69
N ASP A 35 -17.02 -1.87 -3.23
CA ASP A 35 -17.74 -2.85 -2.42
C ASP A 35 -18.15 -4.08 -3.24
N THR A 36 -17.18 -4.96 -3.48
CA THR A 36 -17.30 -6.20 -4.22
C THR A 36 -16.60 -7.33 -3.47
N PRO A 37 -16.97 -8.60 -3.69
CA PRO A 37 -16.27 -9.72 -3.07
C PRO A 37 -14.77 -9.76 -3.34
N ASN A 38 -14.32 -9.30 -4.52
CA ASN A 38 -12.89 -9.21 -4.84
C ASN A 38 -12.20 -8.02 -4.18
N GLY A 39 -12.85 -6.86 -4.12
CA GLY A 39 -12.32 -5.67 -3.45
C GLY A 39 -12.10 -5.89 -1.95
N ARG A 40 -13.04 -6.58 -1.29
CA ARG A 40 -12.96 -6.88 0.15
C ARG A 40 -11.81 -7.80 0.54
N LYS A 41 -11.27 -8.62 -0.38
CA LYS A 41 -10.16 -9.55 -0.06
C LYS A 41 -8.92 -8.80 0.41
N ILE A 42 -8.63 -7.67 -0.21
CA ILE A 42 -7.41 -6.91 0.07
C ILE A 42 -7.54 -6.11 1.36
N SER A 43 -8.69 -5.48 1.63
CA SER A 43 -8.90 -4.84 2.93
C SER A 43 -8.80 -5.87 4.06
N VAL A 44 -9.44 -7.04 3.95
CA VAL A 44 -9.28 -8.10 4.96
C VAL A 44 -7.81 -8.49 5.15
N ALA A 45 -7.06 -8.70 4.06
CA ALA A 45 -5.64 -9.04 4.18
C ALA A 45 -4.82 -7.93 4.88
N LEU A 46 -5.08 -6.66 4.57
CA LEU A 46 -4.39 -5.53 5.20
C LEU A 46 -4.72 -5.41 6.69
N GLU A 47 -5.98 -5.65 7.08
CA GLU A 47 -6.40 -5.70 8.47
C GLU A 47 -5.73 -6.87 9.22
N GLU A 48 -5.72 -8.08 8.65
CA GLU A 48 -5.08 -9.26 9.26
C GLU A 48 -3.57 -9.08 9.44
N MET A 49 -2.91 -8.32 8.55
CA MET A 49 -1.49 -7.99 8.66
C MET A 49 -1.21 -6.77 9.54
N GLY A 50 -2.25 -6.04 9.98
CA GLY A 50 -2.11 -4.81 10.77
C GLY A 50 -1.37 -3.69 10.02
N LEU A 51 -1.45 -3.66 8.69
CA LEU A 51 -0.76 -2.66 7.87
C LEU A 51 -1.59 -1.38 7.74
N PRO A 52 -1.00 -0.19 7.89
CA PRO A 52 -1.70 1.07 7.71
C PRO A 52 -2.01 1.32 6.23
N TYR A 53 -3.28 1.56 5.91
CA TYR A 53 -3.72 1.82 4.54
C TYR A 53 -4.83 2.87 4.47
N THR A 54 -4.96 3.49 3.30
CA THR A 54 -6.02 4.43 2.94
C THR A 54 -6.88 3.82 1.84
N VAL A 55 -8.21 3.90 1.96
CA VAL A 55 -9.13 3.39 0.94
C VAL A 55 -9.57 4.51 0.01
N HIS A 56 -9.39 4.29 -1.29
CA HIS A 56 -9.90 5.12 -2.37
C HIS A 56 -11.04 4.38 -3.08
N PRO A 57 -12.29 4.81 -2.90
CA PRO A 57 -13.42 4.18 -3.57
C PRO A 57 -13.35 4.41 -5.09
N VAL A 58 -13.53 3.36 -5.88
CA VAL A 58 -13.63 3.41 -7.35
C VAL A 58 -14.96 2.82 -7.79
N ASN A 59 -15.94 3.67 -8.08
CA ASN A 59 -17.30 3.28 -8.39
C ASN A 59 -17.40 2.59 -9.76
N ILE A 60 -17.36 1.25 -9.74
CA ILE A 60 -17.47 0.47 -10.97
C ILE A 60 -18.87 0.52 -11.62
N GLY A 61 -19.90 0.89 -10.86
CA GLY A 61 -21.25 1.09 -11.38
C GLY A 61 -21.40 2.37 -12.20
N GLN A 62 -20.51 3.34 -11.99
CA GLN A 62 -20.43 4.59 -12.75
C GLN A 62 -19.32 4.56 -13.82
N GLY A 63 -18.53 3.49 -13.89
CA GLY A 63 -17.45 3.36 -14.87
C GLY A 63 -16.15 4.05 -14.48
N GLU A 64 -15.95 4.42 -13.21
CA GLU A 64 -14.75 5.13 -12.75
C GLU A 64 -13.44 4.35 -12.99
N GLN A 65 -13.52 3.02 -13.15
CA GLN A 65 -12.38 2.17 -13.52
C GLN A 65 -11.84 2.44 -14.94
N PHE A 66 -12.57 3.18 -15.76
CA PHE A 66 -12.14 3.58 -17.10
C PHE A 66 -11.60 5.01 -17.14
N GLU A 67 -11.70 5.75 -16.03
CA GLU A 67 -11.22 7.13 -15.97
C GLU A 67 -9.69 7.18 -16.11
N PRO A 68 -9.13 8.18 -16.83
CA PRO A 68 -7.68 8.31 -17.02
C PRO A 68 -6.90 8.40 -15.70
N ALA A 69 -7.54 8.88 -14.63
CA ALA A 69 -6.94 8.91 -13.31
C ALA A 69 -6.70 7.50 -12.74
N PHE A 70 -7.67 6.58 -12.88
CA PHE A 70 -7.54 5.21 -12.40
C PHE A 70 -6.68 4.35 -13.33
N LEU A 71 -6.73 4.58 -14.65
CA LEU A 71 -5.90 3.84 -15.62
C LEU A 71 -4.39 4.08 -15.44
N LYS A 72 -3.99 5.21 -14.84
CA LYS A 72 -2.59 5.44 -14.45
C LYS A 72 -2.12 4.50 -13.34
N ILE A 73 -3.04 4.02 -12.51
CA ILE A 73 -2.78 3.12 -11.38
C ILE A 73 -2.91 1.67 -11.85
N SER A 74 -4.04 1.34 -12.49
CA SER A 74 -4.36 0.01 -13.02
C SER A 74 -4.69 0.11 -14.51
N PRO A 75 -3.69 -0.04 -15.40
CA PRO A 75 -3.88 0.00 -16.86
C PRO A 75 -4.85 -1.08 -17.36
N ASN A 76 -5.03 -2.15 -16.58
CA ASN A 76 -5.97 -3.24 -16.86
C ASN A 76 -7.42 -2.93 -16.45
N ASN A 77 -7.72 -1.69 -16.03
CA ASN A 77 -9.07 -1.20 -15.71
C ASN A 77 -9.83 -2.09 -14.72
N ARG A 78 -9.12 -2.68 -13.76
CA ARG A 78 -9.65 -3.65 -12.79
C ARG A 78 -9.31 -3.22 -11.37
N ILE A 79 -10.29 -3.43 -10.48
CA ILE A 79 -10.15 -3.39 -9.03
C ILE A 79 -10.05 -4.81 -8.44
N PRO A 80 -9.52 -4.97 -7.21
CA PRO A 80 -8.78 -3.96 -6.44
C PRO A 80 -7.40 -3.67 -7.05
N ALA A 81 -6.85 -2.49 -6.76
CA ALA A 81 -5.47 -2.11 -7.08
C ALA A 81 -4.82 -1.48 -5.85
N ILE A 82 -3.52 -1.71 -5.66
CA ILE A 82 -2.76 -1.13 -4.54
C ILE A 82 -1.61 -0.28 -5.03
N VAL A 83 -1.27 0.77 -4.28
CA VAL A 83 -0.02 1.50 -4.43
C VAL A 83 0.68 1.49 -3.07
N ASP A 84 1.81 0.80 -3.00
CA ASP A 84 2.66 0.79 -1.80
C ASP A 84 3.80 1.79 -1.99
N SER A 85 3.83 2.85 -1.18
CA SER A 85 4.87 3.87 -1.23
C SER A 85 6.22 3.42 -0.66
N ASP A 86 6.26 2.30 0.10
CA ASP A 86 7.48 1.68 0.65
C ASP A 86 7.66 0.26 0.11
N GLY A 87 7.29 0.05 -1.15
CA GLY A 87 7.52 -1.21 -1.85
C GLY A 87 9.01 -1.63 -1.82
N PRO A 88 9.35 -2.87 -2.20
CA PRO A 88 10.70 -3.41 -2.02
C PRO A 88 11.80 -2.45 -2.51
N GLN A 89 12.74 -2.10 -1.64
CA GLN A 89 13.81 -1.11 -1.87
C GLN A 89 13.35 0.38 -1.84
N GLY A 90 12.21 0.69 -1.24
CA GLY A 90 11.67 2.05 -1.11
C GLY A 90 11.11 2.61 -2.43
N GLN A 91 10.66 1.73 -3.34
CA GLN A 91 10.15 2.10 -4.66
C GLN A 91 8.64 1.81 -4.74
N PRO A 92 7.83 2.72 -5.32
CA PRO A 92 6.41 2.48 -5.49
C PRO A 92 6.13 1.27 -6.39
N VAL A 93 5.30 0.34 -5.91
CA VAL A 93 4.81 -0.80 -6.69
C VAL A 93 3.30 -0.72 -6.81
N SER A 94 2.80 -0.85 -8.04
CA SER A 94 1.38 -1.03 -8.33
C SER A 94 1.10 -2.44 -8.86
N VAL A 95 0.00 -3.05 -8.38
CA VAL A 95 -0.44 -4.39 -8.74
C VAL A 95 -1.96 -4.42 -8.93
#